data_AF-A0A345UWN8-F1
#
_entry.id   AF-A0A345UWN8-F1
#
_cell.length_a   1.000
_cell.length_b   1.000
_cell.length_c   1.000
_cell.angle_alpha   90.00
_cell.angle_beta   90.00
_cell.angle_gamma   90.00
#
_symmetry.space_group_name_H-M   'P 1'
#
loop_
_entity.id
_entity.type
_entity.pdbx_description
1 polymer ?
#
loop_
_entity_poly.entity_id
_entity_poly.type
_entity_poly.pdbx_seq_one_letter_code
_entity_poly.pdbx_strand_id
1 'polypeptide(L)'
;MLKRDGFSHEREVRVGVIAPQPNGSSVFKVKIDPNSIFEEITFDPRLIEFERKERIRDFEELGFTGTFGESNLYQSVILDIRVRVEGT
;
A
#
# COMPACT_ATOMS: atom_id res chain seq x y z
N MET A 1 13.89 -7.05 -6.90
CA MET A 1 12.45 -7.34 -6.71
C MET A 1 11.91 -6.13 -5.97
N LEU A 2 11.11 -5.26 -6.58
CA LEU A 2 10.69 -3.98 -5.98
C LEU A 2 10.02 -4.14 -4.60
N LYS A 3 9.31 -5.25 -4.38
CA LYS A 3 8.73 -5.63 -3.08
C LYS A 3 9.76 -6.01 -2.00
N ARG A 4 10.96 -6.47 -2.37
CA ARG A 4 12.02 -6.77 -1.39
C ARG A 4 12.75 -5.49 -0.97
N ASP A 5 12.98 -4.58 -1.90
CA ASP A 5 13.71 -3.35 -1.62
C ASP A 5 12.85 -2.38 -0.80
N GLY A 6 11.58 -2.20 -1.19
CA GLY A 6 10.64 -1.33 -0.49
C GLY A 6 10.35 -1.71 0.96
N PHE A 7 10.42 -3.00 1.29
CA PHE A 7 10.11 -3.54 2.62
C PHE A 7 11.37 -4.06 3.33
N SER A 8 12.57 -3.72 2.84
CA SER A 8 13.85 -4.16 3.41
C SER A 8 14.10 -3.64 4.83
N HIS A 9 13.46 -2.52 5.18
CA HIS A 9 13.51 -1.92 6.51
C HIS A 9 12.60 -2.64 7.53
N GLU A 10 11.68 -3.49 7.06
CA GLU A 10 10.77 -4.23 7.92
C GLU A 10 11.38 -5.56 8.37
N ARG A 11 11.22 -5.88 9.65
CA ARG A 11 11.53 -7.22 10.20
C ARG A 11 10.27 -8.07 10.19
N GLU A 12 9.71 -8.32 9.00
CA GLU A 12 8.46 -9.07 8.85
C GLU A 12 8.66 -10.57 9.13
N VAL A 13 7.80 -11.16 9.96
CA VAL A 13 7.69 -12.62 10.16
C VAL A 13 6.32 -13.07 9.65
N ARG A 14 6.30 -14.00 8.69
CA ARG A 14 5.06 -14.59 8.15
C ARG A 14 4.86 -16.00 8.68
N VAL A 15 3.73 -16.24 9.34
CA VAL A 15 3.34 -17.56 9.83
C VAL A 15 2.25 -18.13 8.93
N GLY A 16 2.57 -19.21 8.22
CA GLY A 16 1.58 -19.98 7.45
C GLY A 16 1.00 -21.10 8.31
N VAL A 17 -0.31 -21.10 8.53
CA VAL A 17 -1.01 -22.18 9.24
C VAL A 17 -1.81 -22.98 8.21
N ILE A 18 -1.59 -24.29 8.19
CA ILE A 18 -2.42 -25.23 7.43
C ILE A 18 -3.40 -25.85 8.44
N ALA A 19 -4.65 -25.39 8.41
CA ALA A 19 -5.72 -25.92 9.24
C ALA A 19 -6.91 -26.34 8.36
N PRO A 20 -7.68 -27.38 8.74
CA PRO A 20 -8.96 -27.66 8.10
C PRO A 20 -9.85 -26.41 8.18
N GLN A 21 -10.63 -26.13 7.11
CA GLN A 21 -11.41 -24.90 6.99
C GLN A 21 -12.13 -24.56 8.31
N PRO A 22 -11.82 -23.42 8.94
CA PRO A 22 -12.51 -23.02 10.14
C PRO A 22 -13.97 -22.73 9.80
N ASN A 23 -14.90 -23.53 10.35
CA ASN A 23 -16.32 -23.22 10.35
C ASN A 23 -16.53 -21.94 11.16
N GLY A 24 -16.55 -20.79 10.48
CA GLY A 24 -16.64 -19.48 11.11
C GLY A 24 -15.32 -19.09 11.77
N SER A 25 -14.53 -18.27 11.08
CA SER A 25 -13.33 -17.67 11.68
C SER A 25 -13.72 -16.91 12.95
N SER A 26 -13.28 -17.38 14.12
CA SER A 26 -13.28 -16.59 15.35
C SER A 26 -12.20 -15.51 15.19
N VAL A 27 -12.48 -14.50 14.36
CA VAL A 27 -11.58 -13.37 14.19
C VAL A 27 -11.52 -12.65 15.52
N PHE A 28 -10.33 -12.59 16.11
CA PHE A 28 -10.09 -11.78 17.30
C PHE A 28 -10.25 -10.31 16.90
N LYS A 29 -11.30 -9.66 17.43
CA LYS A 29 -11.58 -8.25 17.14
C LYS A 29 -10.90 -7.38 18.19
N VAL A 30 -10.04 -6.48 17.74
CA VAL A 30 -9.43 -5.45 18.59
C VAL A 30 -10.20 -4.15 18.38
N LYS A 31 -10.56 -3.48 19.48
CA LYS A 31 -11.08 -2.11 19.41
C LYS A 31 -9.90 -1.17 19.22
N ILE A 32 -9.83 -0.56 18.05
CA ILE A 32 -8.87 0.49 17.73
C ILE A 32 -9.64 1.75 17.35
N ASP A 33 -9.07 2.89 17.67
CA ASP A 33 -9.47 4.17 17.09
C ASP A 33 -8.47 4.50 15.97
N PRO A 34 -8.88 4.42 14.69
CA PRO A 34 -8.00 4.68 13.55
C PRO A 34 -7.31 6.04 13.62
N ASN A 35 -7.99 7.07 14.12
CA ASN A 35 -7.47 8.43 14.13
C ASN A 35 -6.41 8.68 15.21
N SER A 36 -6.31 7.82 16.23
CA SER A 36 -5.26 7.90 17.25
C SER A 36 -4.05 7.00 16.95
N ILE A 37 -4.18 6.06 16.01
CA ILE A 37 -3.16 5.03 15.75
C ILE A 37 -2.50 5.18 14.39
N PHE A 38 -3.25 5.57 13.35
CA PHE A 38 -2.70 5.71 12.01
C PHE A 38 -2.18 7.14 11.80
N GLU A 39 -0.91 7.25 11.43
CA GLU A 39 -0.29 8.54 11.10
C GLU A 39 -0.61 8.97 9.67
N GLU A 40 -0.59 8.02 8.72
CA GLU A 40 -0.82 8.26 7.30
C GLU A 40 -1.45 7.02 6.64
N ILE A 41 -2.35 7.26 5.68
CA ILE A 41 -2.85 6.24 4.76
C ILE A 41 -2.24 6.49 3.37
N THR A 42 -1.56 5.48 2.83
CA THR A 42 -1.00 5.57 1.48
C THR A 42 -1.54 4.46 0.61
N PHE A 43 -2.01 4.84 -0.59
CA PHE A 43 -2.60 3.92 -1.54
C PHE A 43 -1.56 3.36 -2.50
N ASP A 44 -1.90 2.24 -3.15
CA ASP A 44 -1.07 1.66 -4.19
C ASP A 44 -0.89 2.69 -5.33
N PRO A 45 0.35 3.03 -5.71
CA PRO A 45 0.59 4.07 -6.72
C PRO A 45 0.25 3.65 -8.14
N ARG A 46 -0.17 2.39 -8.35
CA ARG A 46 -0.69 1.91 -9.62
C ARG A 46 -2.17 2.25 -9.82
N LEU A 47 -2.85 2.73 -8.77
CA LEU A 47 -4.22 3.24 -8.92
C LEU A 47 -4.21 4.45 -9.84
N ILE A 48 -5.17 4.48 -10.77
CA ILE A 48 -5.42 5.67 -11.56
C ILE A 48 -6.12 6.73 -10.70
N GLU A 49 -6.02 7.99 -11.11
CA GLU A 49 -6.36 9.13 -10.26
C GLU A 49 -7.80 9.06 -9.69
N PHE A 50 -8.77 8.62 -10.50
CA PHE A 50 -10.16 8.50 -10.03
C PHE A 50 -10.30 7.45 -8.93
N GLU A 51 -9.66 6.29 -9.09
CA GLU A 51 -9.73 5.18 -8.13
C GLU A 51 -9.12 5.57 -6.77
N ARG A 52 -8.08 6.42 -6.80
CA ARG A 52 -7.48 7.00 -5.60
C ARG A 52 -8.43 7.97 -4.92
N LYS A 53 -9.05 8.88 -5.68
CA LYS A 53 -10.00 9.88 -5.14
C LYS A 53 -11.23 9.22 -4.53
N GLU A 54 -11.79 8.20 -5.17
CA GLU A 54 -12.92 7.46 -4.62
C GLU A 54 -12.57 6.83 -3.26
N ARG A 55 -11.41 6.17 -3.16
CA ARG A 55 -10.97 5.58 -1.88
C ARG A 55 -10.73 6.62 -0.81
N ILE A 56 -10.11 7.75 -1.13
CA ILE A 56 -9.93 8.86 -0.16
C ILE A 56 -11.28 9.29 0.38
N ARG A 57 -12.25 9.55 -0.50
CA ARG A 57 -13.60 9.94 -0.11
C ARG A 57 -14.23 8.89 0.81
N ASP A 58 -14.11 7.61 0.49
CA ASP A 58 -14.67 6.53 1.32
C ASP A 58 -14.08 6.56 2.75
N PHE A 59 -12.77 6.80 2.89
CA PHE A 59 -12.12 6.92 4.21
C PHE A 59 -12.52 8.20 4.95
N GLU A 60 -12.67 9.32 4.25
CA GLU A 60 -13.16 10.58 4.82
C GLU A 60 -14.62 10.45 5.31
N GLU A 61 -15.49 9.79 4.53
CA GLU A 61 -16.88 9.51 4.90
C GLU A 61 -16.99 8.58 6.12
N LEU A 62 -16.00 7.69 6.30
CA LEU A 62 -15.86 6.86 7.50
C LEU A 62 -15.30 7.64 8.72
N GLY A 63 -14.94 8.92 8.55
CA GLY A 63 -14.49 9.80 9.62
C GLY A 63 -12.98 9.75 9.88
N PHE A 64 -12.17 9.31 8.91
CA PHE A 64 -10.72 9.43 9.01
C PHE A 64 -10.27 10.89 8.80
N THR A 65 -9.44 11.41 9.70
CA THR A 65 -8.97 12.81 9.69
C THR A 65 -7.45 12.92 9.55
N GLY A 66 -6.75 11.81 9.32
CA GLY A 66 -5.30 11.79 9.13
C GLY A 66 -4.89 12.20 7.71
N THR A 67 -3.60 12.04 7.40
CA THR A 67 -3.05 12.42 6.09
C THR A 67 -3.11 11.28 5.09
N PHE A 68 -3.18 11.64 3.80
CA PHE A 68 -3.06 10.70 2.69
C PHE A 68 -1.75 10.91 1.94
N GLY A 69 -0.86 9.93 2.00
CA GLY A 69 0.46 10.00 1.39
C GLY A 69 0.48 9.55 -0.08
N GLU A 70 1.69 9.63 -0.64
CA GLU A 70 2.05 9.04 -1.92
C GLU A 70 3.18 8.03 -1.72
N SER A 71 3.12 6.92 -2.43
CA SER A 71 4.17 5.90 -2.39
C SER A 71 4.83 5.79 -3.75
N ASN A 72 6.16 5.70 -3.77
CA ASN A 72 6.91 5.35 -4.98
C ASN A 72 7.17 3.84 -5.08
N LEU A 73 6.61 3.04 -4.16
CA LEU A 73 6.71 1.58 -4.21
C LEU A 73 6.10 1.07 -5.52
N TYR A 74 6.76 0.14 -6.20
CA TYR A 74 6.28 -0.43 -7.46
C TYR A 74 6.24 0.52 -8.67
N GLN A 75 6.71 1.77 -8.58
CA GLN A 75 7.03 2.56 -9.77
C GLN A 75 8.16 1.86 -10.54
N SER A 76 7.79 1.15 -11.60
CA SER A 76 8.75 0.57 -12.52
C SER A 76 9.06 1.63 -13.58
N VAL A 77 10.33 1.97 -13.78
CA VAL A 77 10.74 2.72 -14.98
C VAL A 77 10.53 1.78 -16.16
N ILE A 78 9.42 1.94 -16.88
CA ILE A 78 9.05 1.04 -17.99
C ILE A 78 9.88 1.34 -19.26
N LEU A 79 10.55 2.50 -19.34
CA LEU A 79 11.33 2.87 -20.51
C LEU A 79 12.48 3.86 -20.19
N ASP A 80 13.72 3.39 -20.30
CA ASP A 80 14.94 4.23 -20.35
C ASP A 80 15.42 4.29 -21.81
N ILE A 81 15.06 5.34 -22.56
CA ILE A 81 15.57 5.57 -23.91
C ILE A 81 16.82 6.44 -23.82
N ARG A 82 17.98 5.82 -24.03
CA ARG A 82 19.25 6.55 -24.18
C ARG A 82 19.49 6.86 -25.64
N VAL A 83 19.25 8.11 -26.02
CA VAL A 83 19.62 8.60 -27.35
C VAL A 83 21.10 8.99 -27.32
N ARG A 84 21.94 8.27 -28.07
CA ARG A 84 23.28 8.75 -28.43
C ARG A 84 23.15 9.57 -29.71
N VAL A 85 23.53 10.84 -29.65
CA VAL A 85 23.77 11.64 -30.84
C VAL A 85 25.22 11.36 -31.23
N GLU A 86 25.44 10.63 -32.32
CA GLU A 86 26.76 10.58 -32.93
C GLU A 86 26.99 11.89 -33.68
N GLY A 87 28.05 12.59 -33.29
CA GLY A 87 28.45 13.86 -33.87
C GLY A 87 28.89 13.68 -35.32
N THR A 88 28.41 14.59 -36.16
CA THR A 88 28.85 14.81 -37.54
C THR A 88 30.23 15.46 -37.60
#